data_AF-A0A7S0X6B8-F1
#
_entry.id   AF-A0A7S0X6B8-F1
#
_cell.length_a   1.000
_cell.length_b   1.000
_cell.length_c   1.000
_cell.angle_alpha   90.00
_cell.angle_beta   90.00
_cell.angle_gamma   90.00
#
_symmetry.space_group_name_H-M   'P 1'
#
loop_
_entity.id
_entity.type
_entity.pdbx_description
1 polymer ?
#
loop_
_entity_poly.entity_id
_entity_poly.type
_entity_poly.pdbx_seq_one_letter_code
_entity_poly.pdbx_strand_id
1 'polypeptide(L)'
;RIRLAAADEVLVFEVDLGNGKVAAAKPSLENVAQLSSGGRNIVELPLLLPSGKEKGHVRFTAHLEPMGGYDWGAPLTSLDHSNGTSGGGSTGGGGGVGSGDWATSGGNGPLPPGAAYDVALSAALRALAFHRRRLALHGPWSWLLRELSELQGVSPSHTSLRYVRHVLAVATPTADCLAAVLDHLAPCLRESMDGRLTSTEADQLAGIRAAVEQLVGVCFQNYKNLSEEEPRGIAKEVPQQVPAPALGIALELSRILQRDPLAPESVRALQTHLQTAARQCYRRHHSVFLGDRNKPGGGGGGGDDD
;
A
#
# COMPACT_ATOMS: atom_id res chain seq x y z
N ARG A 1 7.39 -15.73 -21.66
CA ARG A 1 6.63 -15.46 -20.42
C ARG A 1 7.55 -14.75 -19.44
N ILE A 2 7.08 -13.74 -18.73
CA ILE A 2 7.78 -13.19 -17.56
C ILE A 2 6.91 -13.44 -16.33
N ARG A 3 7.54 -13.83 -15.23
CA ARG A 3 6.89 -13.92 -13.93
C ARG A 3 7.86 -13.54 -12.83
N LEU A 4 7.33 -13.14 -11.69
CA LEU A 4 8.12 -12.98 -10.47
C LEU A 4 8.23 -14.34 -9.76
N ALA A 5 9.41 -14.65 -9.23
CA ALA A 5 9.62 -15.84 -8.42
C ALA A 5 8.96 -15.70 -7.04
N ALA A 6 8.83 -16.80 -6.30
CA ALA A 6 8.14 -16.83 -5.00
C ALA A 6 8.71 -15.89 -3.92
N ALA A 7 10.01 -15.56 -4.00
CA ALA A 7 10.67 -14.61 -3.11
C ALA A 7 10.56 -13.15 -3.56
N ASP A 8 9.87 -12.89 -4.69
CA ASP A 8 9.70 -11.58 -5.34
C ASP A 8 11.00 -10.88 -5.80
N GLU A 9 12.19 -11.39 -5.46
CA GLU A 9 13.48 -10.77 -5.81
C GLU A 9 14.01 -11.16 -7.21
N VAL A 10 13.38 -12.12 -7.89
CA VAL A 10 13.87 -12.71 -9.13
C VAL A 10 12.80 -12.64 -10.20
N LEU A 11 13.19 -12.13 -11.38
CA LEU A 11 12.38 -12.23 -12.59
C LEU A 11 12.70 -13.52 -13.31
N VAL A 12 11.69 -14.22 -13.78
CA VAL A 12 11.82 -15.48 -14.51
C VAL A 12 11.30 -15.26 -15.92
N PHE A 13 12.23 -15.25 -16.87
CA PHE A 13 11.94 -15.19 -18.30
C PHE A 13 11.92 -16.63 -18.83
N GLU A 14 10.78 -17.11 -19.29
CA GLU A 14 10.63 -18.45 -19.86
C GLU A 14 10.27 -18.36 -21.34
N VAL A 15 11.00 -19.14 -22.15
CA VAL A 15 10.77 -19.29 -23.59
C VAL A 15 10.49 -20.76 -23.87
N ASP A 16 9.32 -21.05 -24.43
CA ASP A 16 8.99 -22.36 -24.95
C ASP A 16 9.69 -22.55 -26.31
N LEU A 17 10.43 -23.65 -26.43
CA LEU A 17 11.23 -23.96 -27.60
C LEU A 17 10.60 -25.07 -28.45
N GLY A 18 9.37 -25.47 -28.12
CA GLY A 18 8.67 -26.60 -28.70
C GLY A 18 9.09 -27.94 -28.08
N ASN A 19 8.27 -28.97 -28.33
CA ASN A 19 8.49 -30.35 -27.88
C ASN A 19 8.62 -30.49 -26.34
N GLY A 20 7.94 -29.62 -25.59
CA GLY A 20 7.96 -29.61 -24.13
C GLY A 20 9.27 -29.09 -23.50
N LYS A 21 10.16 -28.49 -24.29
CA LYS A 21 11.43 -27.93 -23.80
C LYS A 21 11.28 -26.44 -23.53
N VAL A 22 11.55 -26.02 -22.30
CA VAL A 22 11.57 -24.61 -21.89
C VAL A 22 13.02 -24.21 -21.57
N ALA A 23 13.45 -23.05 -22.03
CA ALA A 23 14.65 -22.38 -21.50
C ALA A 23 14.23 -21.18 -20.66
N ALA A 24 15.00 -20.91 -19.62
CA ALA A 24 14.71 -19.84 -18.70
C ALA A 24 15.94 -18.98 -18.39
N ALA A 25 15.73 -17.69 -18.18
CA ALA A 25 16.66 -16.78 -17.53
C ALA A 25 16.05 -16.32 -16.20
N LYS A 26 16.85 -16.33 -15.13
CA LYS A 26 16.40 -16.01 -13.77
C LYS A 26 17.26 -14.92 -13.11
N PRO A 27 17.37 -13.72 -13.68
CA PRO A 27 18.14 -12.64 -13.07
C PRO A 27 17.47 -12.13 -11.77
N SER A 28 18.27 -11.65 -10.83
CA SER A 28 17.75 -10.83 -9.73
C SER A 28 17.22 -9.51 -10.28
N LEU A 29 16.20 -8.96 -9.62
CA LEU A 29 15.60 -7.67 -10.01
C LEU A 29 16.64 -6.55 -9.96
N GLU A 30 17.54 -6.59 -9.00
CA GLU A 30 18.68 -5.66 -8.89
C GLU A 30 19.59 -5.74 -10.11
N ASN A 31 19.95 -6.94 -10.57
CA ASN A 31 20.78 -7.10 -11.75
C ASN A 31 20.09 -6.53 -13.00
N VAL A 32 18.78 -6.79 -13.19
CA VAL A 32 18.04 -6.22 -14.31
C VAL A 32 17.99 -4.69 -14.23
N ALA A 33 17.72 -4.12 -13.05
CA ALA A 33 17.68 -2.68 -12.85
C ALA A 33 19.06 -2.02 -13.12
N GLN A 34 20.15 -2.65 -12.66
CA GLN A 34 21.52 -2.19 -12.92
C GLN A 34 21.85 -2.23 -14.42
N LEU A 35 21.55 -3.35 -15.09
CA LEU A 35 21.77 -3.51 -16.53
C LEU A 35 20.99 -2.49 -17.36
N SER A 36 19.77 -2.15 -16.94
CA SER A 36 18.93 -1.11 -17.55
C SER A 36 19.50 0.31 -17.31
N SER A 37 19.96 0.60 -16.09
CA SER A 37 20.49 1.92 -15.72
C SER A 37 21.89 2.24 -16.27
N GLY A 38 22.68 1.21 -16.64
CA GLY A 38 24.07 1.34 -17.05
C GLY A 38 24.30 1.91 -18.46
N GLY A 39 23.31 2.59 -19.05
CA GLY A 39 23.40 3.21 -20.39
C GLY A 39 23.39 2.22 -21.56
N ARG A 40 23.22 0.92 -21.30
CA ARG A 40 22.99 -0.08 -22.35
C ARG A 40 21.51 -0.04 -22.70
N ASN A 41 21.20 0.47 -23.89
CA ASN A 41 19.82 0.46 -24.40
C ASN A 41 19.26 -0.95 -24.60
N ILE A 42 20.10 -1.99 -24.61
CA ILE A 42 19.72 -3.39 -24.80
C ILE A 42 20.31 -4.22 -23.66
N VAL A 43 19.45 -4.95 -22.97
CA VAL A 43 19.78 -5.95 -21.97
C VAL A 43 19.70 -7.33 -22.62
N GLU A 44 20.78 -8.10 -22.51
CA GLU A 44 20.84 -9.48 -23.00
C GLU A 44 21.03 -10.44 -21.82
N LEU A 45 20.14 -11.43 -21.69
CA LEU A 45 20.18 -12.44 -20.63
C LEU A 45 20.30 -13.84 -21.24
N PRO A 46 21.26 -14.67 -20.80
CA PRO A 46 21.41 -16.01 -21.34
C PRO A 46 20.22 -16.90 -20.95
N LEU A 47 19.66 -17.57 -21.95
CA LEU A 47 18.60 -18.57 -21.78
C LEU A 47 19.23 -19.94 -21.50
N LEU A 48 18.96 -20.49 -20.33
CA LEU A 48 19.49 -21.77 -19.91
C LEU A 48 18.40 -22.85 -19.97
N LEU A 49 18.76 -24.02 -20.51
CA LEU A 49 17.95 -25.24 -20.38
C LEU A 49 18.02 -25.79 -18.94
N PRO A 50 17.12 -26.70 -18.54
CA PRO A 50 17.21 -27.39 -17.25
C PRO A 50 18.54 -28.14 -17.04
N SER A 51 19.23 -28.50 -18.13
CA SER A 51 20.55 -29.11 -18.11
C SER A 51 21.71 -28.12 -17.88
N GLY A 52 21.44 -26.83 -17.72
CA GLY A 52 22.44 -25.77 -17.60
C GLY A 52 23.08 -25.35 -18.92
N LYS A 53 22.75 -26.01 -20.04
CA LYS A 53 23.24 -25.61 -21.37
C LYS A 53 22.56 -24.34 -21.84
N GLU A 54 23.36 -23.38 -22.29
CA GLU A 54 22.87 -22.16 -22.92
C GLU A 54 22.25 -22.48 -24.29
N LYS A 55 21.07 -21.94 -24.56
CA LYS A 55 20.35 -22.12 -25.83
C LYS A 55 20.16 -20.80 -26.60
N GLY A 56 20.71 -19.70 -26.09
CA GLY A 56 20.63 -18.38 -26.71
C GLY A 56 20.45 -17.29 -25.67
N HIS A 57 19.89 -16.15 -26.09
CA HIS A 57 19.69 -14.97 -25.24
C HIS A 57 18.26 -14.45 -25.36
N VAL A 58 17.72 -13.91 -24.26
CA VAL A 58 16.59 -13.00 -24.26
C VAL A 58 17.13 -11.58 -24.37
N ARG A 59 16.57 -10.79 -25.29
CA ARG A 59 16.94 -9.38 -25.48
C ARG A 59 15.72 -8.48 -25.29
N PHE A 60 15.90 -7.43 -24.51
CA PHE A 60 14.90 -6.37 -24.33
C PHE A 60 15.61 -5.04 -24.16
N THR A 61 14.91 -3.93 -24.37
CA THR A 61 15.49 -2.62 -24.15
C THR A 61 15.65 -2.33 -22.66
N ALA A 62 16.41 -1.29 -22.28
CA ALA A 62 16.48 -0.85 -20.88
C ALA A 62 15.07 -0.60 -20.28
N HIS A 63 14.11 -0.21 -21.13
CA HIS A 63 12.71 -0.01 -20.80
C HIS A 63 11.86 -1.28 -20.91
N LEU A 64 12.44 -2.48 -20.83
CA LEU A 64 11.68 -3.74 -20.98
C LEU A 64 10.90 -3.86 -22.32
N GLU A 65 11.21 -3.07 -23.36
CA GLU A 65 10.58 -3.21 -24.66
C GLU A 65 11.16 -4.43 -25.40
N PRO A 66 10.35 -5.20 -26.14
CA PRO A 66 10.83 -6.38 -26.83
C PRO A 66 11.60 -5.97 -28.08
N MET A 67 12.78 -6.57 -28.27
CA MET A 67 13.51 -6.49 -29.53
C MET A 67 13.20 -7.72 -30.37
N GLY A 68 12.55 -7.56 -31.53
CA GLY A 68 12.34 -8.66 -32.49
C GLY A 68 10.92 -9.20 -32.66
N GLY A 69 9.88 -8.36 -32.49
CA GLY A 69 8.52 -8.68 -32.94
C GLY A 69 7.66 -9.53 -32.00
N TYR A 70 8.12 -9.79 -30.77
CA TYR A 70 7.27 -10.36 -29.72
C TYR A 70 6.58 -9.22 -28.97
N ASP A 71 5.28 -9.01 -29.11
CA ASP A 71 4.57 -8.06 -28.25
C ASP A 71 4.62 -8.53 -26.79
N TRP A 72 5.23 -7.74 -25.90
CA TRP A 72 5.11 -7.91 -24.45
C TRP A 72 3.74 -7.41 -23.97
N GLY A 73 2.65 -7.93 -24.55
CA GLY A 73 1.34 -7.84 -23.89
C GLY A 73 1.46 -8.33 -22.45
N ALA A 74 0.65 -7.79 -21.52
CA ALA A 74 1.12 -7.52 -20.16
C ALA A 74 2.06 -8.60 -19.58
N PRO A 75 3.31 -8.20 -19.28
CA PRO A 75 4.45 -9.10 -19.31
C PRO A 75 4.39 -10.14 -18.19
N LEU A 76 3.70 -9.82 -17.11
CA LEU A 76 3.54 -10.66 -15.95
C LEU A 76 2.38 -11.64 -16.16
N THR A 77 2.69 -12.92 -16.07
CA THR A 77 1.69 -13.97 -15.86
C THR A 77 1.37 -14.10 -14.37
N SER A 78 0.31 -14.84 -14.02
CA SER A 78 -0.01 -15.15 -12.62
C SER A 78 1.21 -15.65 -11.84
N LEU A 79 1.30 -15.23 -10.58
CA LEU A 79 2.31 -15.74 -9.64
C LEU A 79 2.03 -17.21 -9.32
N ASP A 80 3.06 -18.05 -9.32
CA ASP A 80 3.00 -19.39 -8.74
C ASP A 80 3.00 -19.28 -7.21
N HIS A 81 1.91 -18.78 -6.63
CA HIS A 81 1.62 -18.96 -5.19
C HIS A 81 0.80 -20.24 -4.97
N SER A 82 1.01 -21.25 -5.80
CA SER A 82 0.54 -22.60 -5.52
C SER A 82 1.41 -23.18 -4.41
N ASN A 83 1.03 -22.84 -3.18
CA ASN A 83 1.34 -23.67 -2.03
C ASN A 83 1.01 -25.12 -2.43
N GLY A 84 1.99 -26.01 -2.34
CA GLY A 84 1.88 -27.41 -2.75
C GLY A 84 0.88 -28.18 -1.90
N THR A 85 -0.41 -27.94 -2.08
CA THR A 85 -1.49 -28.74 -1.51
C THR A 85 -2.33 -29.28 -2.64
N SER A 86 -1.86 -30.40 -3.19
CA SER A 86 -2.73 -31.38 -3.82
C SER A 86 -3.75 -31.87 -2.79
N GLY A 87 -5.05 -31.72 -3.06
CA GLY A 87 -6.12 -32.37 -2.30
C GLY A 87 -7.37 -31.51 -2.16
N GLY A 88 -8.47 -31.96 -2.75
CA GLY A 88 -9.72 -31.22 -2.85
C GLY A 88 -10.53 -31.12 -1.55
N GLY A 89 -11.62 -30.35 -1.63
CA GLY A 89 -12.65 -30.30 -0.60
C GLY A 89 -13.25 -28.91 -0.44
N SER A 90 -14.44 -28.71 -1.00
CA SER A 90 -15.36 -27.63 -0.65
C SER A 90 -15.65 -27.63 0.85
N THR A 91 -15.68 -26.46 1.51
CA THR A 91 -16.75 -26.00 2.44
C THR A 91 -16.40 -24.69 3.14
N GLY A 92 -17.40 -23.83 3.30
CA GLY A 92 -17.65 -23.09 4.56
C GLY A 92 -17.07 -21.69 4.68
N GLY A 93 -17.95 -20.69 4.76
CA GLY A 93 -17.61 -19.28 4.89
C GLY A 93 -17.14 -18.84 6.28
N GLY A 94 -16.54 -17.65 6.31
CA GLY A 94 -16.13 -16.94 7.52
C GLY A 94 -15.52 -15.59 7.14
N GLY A 95 -16.25 -14.51 7.44
CA GLY A 95 -15.88 -13.15 7.07
C GLY A 95 -14.59 -12.68 7.73
N GLY A 96 -13.61 -12.34 6.89
CA GLY A 96 -12.42 -11.58 7.23
C GLY A 96 -12.24 -10.50 6.17
N VAL A 97 -11.99 -9.26 6.60
CA VAL A 97 -11.86 -8.08 5.75
C VAL A 97 -10.81 -8.34 4.64
N GLY A 98 -11.32 -8.50 3.42
CA GLY A 98 -10.63 -9.17 2.31
C GLY A 98 -9.43 -8.41 1.76
N SER A 99 -8.25 -8.81 2.21
CA SER A 99 -7.03 -8.78 1.41
C SER A 99 -7.05 -10.00 0.49
N GLY A 100 -7.72 -9.91 -0.66
CA GLY A 100 -7.68 -10.98 -1.67
C GLY A 100 -8.94 -11.06 -2.52
N ASP A 101 -8.94 -10.36 -3.65
CA ASP A 101 -9.92 -10.63 -4.73
C ASP A 101 -9.38 -10.23 -6.12
N TRP A 102 -8.06 -10.36 -6.35
CA TRP A 102 -7.46 -10.16 -7.68
C TRP A 102 -6.70 -11.40 -8.20
N ALA A 103 -6.66 -12.48 -7.42
CA ALA A 103 -6.05 -13.75 -7.80
C ALA A 103 -7.10 -14.70 -8.43
N THR A 104 -7.77 -14.28 -9.49
CA THR A 104 -8.66 -15.17 -10.25
C THR A 104 -8.51 -14.95 -11.75
N SER A 105 -7.35 -15.36 -12.24
CA SER A 105 -7.31 -16.09 -13.51
C SER A 105 -6.30 -17.21 -13.37
N GLY A 106 -6.79 -18.42 -13.10
CA GLY A 106 -6.02 -19.67 -13.06
C GLY A 106 -5.52 -20.12 -14.43
N GLY A 107 -5.15 -19.17 -15.29
CA GLY A 107 -4.58 -19.41 -16.61
C GLY A 107 -3.15 -18.89 -16.67
N ASN A 108 -2.25 -19.68 -17.27
CA ASN A 108 -0.87 -19.30 -17.60
C ASN A 108 -0.78 -18.23 -18.74
N GLY A 109 -1.82 -17.42 -18.91
CA GLY A 109 -1.92 -16.38 -19.92
C GLY A 109 -1.34 -15.04 -19.45
N PRO A 110 -1.03 -14.12 -20.39
CA PRO A 110 -0.66 -12.75 -20.04
C PRO A 110 -1.80 -12.07 -19.29
N LEU A 111 -1.47 -11.35 -18.22
CA LEU A 111 -2.46 -10.59 -17.47
C LEU A 111 -2.89 -9.35 -18.27
N PRO A 112 -4.01 -8.69 -17.93
CA PRO A 112 -4.27 -7.32 -18.36
C PRO A 112 -3.24 -6.33 -17.75
N PRO A 113 -2.90 -5.20 -18.41
CA PRO A 113 -1.96 -4.19 -17.92
C PRO A 113 -2.13 -3.79 -16.45
N GLY A 114 -3.34 -3.38 -16.07
CA GLY A 114 -3.63 -2.97 -14.69
C GLY A 114 -3.46 -4.12 -13.69
N ALA A 115 -3.84 -5.35 -14.06
CA ALA A 115 -3.66 -6.51 -13.21
C ALA A 115 -2.18 -6.89 -13.05
N ALA A 116 -1.38 -6.82 -14.13
CA ALA A 116 0.06 -7.02 -14.07
C ALA A 116 0.73 -6.00 -13.12
N TYR A 117 0.34 -4.73 -13.22
CA TYR A 117 0.81 -3.70 -12.29
C TYR A 117 0.41 -4.01 -10.83
N ASP A 118 -0.84 -4.40 -10.59
CA ASP A 118 -1.34 -4.72 -9.24
C ASP A 118 -0.58 -5.90 -8.61
N VAL A 119 -0.23 -6.91 -9.41
CA VAL A 119 0.60 -8.06 -9.01
C VAL A 119 2.00 -7.59 -8.62
N ALA A 120 2.63 -6.79 -9.47
CA ALA A 120 3.97 -6.26 -9.24
C ALA A 120 4.00 -5.37 -7.99
N LEU A 121 2.99 -4.51 -7.81
CA LEU A 121 2.87 -3.66 -6.64
C LEU A 121 2.74 -4.50 -5.38
N SER A 122 1.89 -5.52 -5.39
CA SER A 122 1.72 -6.42 -4.24
C SER A 122 3.01 -7.19 -3.91
N ALA A 123 3.79 -7.58 -4.92
CA ALA A 123 5.11 -8.19 -4.73
C ALA A 123 6.14 -7.19 -4.17
N ALA A 124 6.17 -5.96 -4.70
CA ALA A 124 7.01 -4.89 -4.20
C ALA A 124 6.77 -4.61 -2.72
N LEU A 125 5.50 -4.48 -2.33
CA LEU A 125 5.12 -4.21 -0.95
C LEU A 125 5.53 -5.35 -0.01
N ARG A 126 5.46 -6.61 -0.45
CA ARG A 126 5.94 -7.77 0.33
C ARG A 126 7.47 -7.76 0.45
N ALA A 127 8.18 -7.62 -0.66
CA ALA A 127 9.64 -7.62 -0.70
C ALA A 127 10.25 -6.45 0.10
N LEU A 128 9.60 -5.29 0.09
CA LEU A 128 10.04 -4.11 0.85
C LEU A 128 9.58 -4.14 2.31
N ALA A 129 8.95 -5.22 2.79
CA ALA A 129 8.38 -5.32 4.13
C ALA A 129 7.52 -4.08 4.47
N PHE A 130 6.59 -3.75 3.59
CA PHE A 130 5.76 -2.56 3.70
C PHE A 130 4.92 -2.57 4.98
N HIS A 131 5.01 -1.48 5.75
CA HIS A 131 4.21 -1.28 6.96
C HIS A 131 4.06 0.22 7.24
N ARG A 132 3.27 0.58 8.25
CA ARG A 132 2.97 1.96 8.68
C ARG A 132 4.16 2.93 8.90
N ARG A 133 5.39 2.41 9.00
CA ARG A 133 6.64 3.21 9.16
C ARG A 133 7.59 3.08 7.96
N ARG A 134 7.23 2.24 6.99
CA ARG A 134 8.00 1.95 5.79
C ARG A 134 7.04 1.90 4.62
N LEU A 135 6.67 3.09 4.16
CA LEU A 135 5.72 3.29 3.07
C LEU A 135 6.40 3.48 1.72
N ALA A 136 7.68 3.89 1.71
CA ALA A 136 8.38 4.22 0.47
C ALA A 136 8.59 3.00 -0.44
N LEU A 137 8.17 3.14 -1.70
CA LEU A 137 8.62 2.28 -2.80
C LEU A 137 9.99 2.78 -3.25
N HIS A 138 11.01 1.91 -3.22
CA HIS A 138 12.38 2.31 -3.52
C HIS A 138 13.18 1.20 -4.24
N GLY A 139 14.33 1.58 -4.77
CA GLY A 139 15.29 0.67 -5.38
C GLY A 139 14.78 0.01 -6.67
N PRO A 140 15.10 -1.28 -6.90
CA PRO A 140 14.71 -1.98 -8.13
C PRO A 140 13.18 -2.07 -8.32
N TRP A 141 12.40 -2.03 -7.25
CA TRP A 141 10.94 -2.06 -7.31
C TRP A 141 10.32 -0.76 -7.79
N SER A 142 10.84 0.40 -7.36
CA SER A 142 10.36 1.68 -7.89
C SER A 142 10.67 1.83 -9.38
N TRP A 143 11.81 1.29 -9.83
CA TRP A 143 12.13 1.21 -11.25
C TRP A 143 11.13 0.32 -12.00
N LEU A 144 10.96 -0.93 -11.57
CA LEU A 144 10.09 -1.89 -12.26
C LEU A 144 8.64 -1.39 -12.37
N LEU A 145 8.07 -0.85 -11.29
CA LEU A 145 6.70 -0.35 -11.29
C LEU A 145 6.52 0.83 -12.27
N ARG A 146 7.50 1.74 -12.32
CA ARG A 146 7.49 2.84 -13.29
C ARG A 146 7.53 2.31 -14.72
N GLU A 147 8.49 1.47 -15.05
CA GLU A 147 8.61 0.91 -16.41
C GLU A 147 7.33 0.14 -16.79
N LEU A 148 6.78 -0.69 -15.89
CA LEU A 148 5.53 -1.40 -16.15
C LEU A 148 4.37 -0.44 -16.42
N SER A 149 4.25 0.65 -15.66
CA SER A 149 3.17 1.61 -15.89
C SER A 149 3.30 2.35 -17.22
N GLU A 150 4.52 2.76 -17.58
CA GLU A 150 4.81 3.51 -18.81
C GLU A 150 4.62 2.63 -20.06
N LEU A 151 5.16 1.42 -20.06
CA LEU A 151 5.11 0.50 -21.20
C LEU A 151 3.71 -0.04 -21.48
N GLN A 152 2.96 -0.30 -20.42
CA GLN A 152 1.64 -0.92 -20.53
C GLN A 152 0.50 0.10 -20.52
N GLY A 153 0.84 1.40 -20.47
CA GLY A 153 -0.14 2.50 -20.47
C GLY A 153 -1.06 2.48 -19.26
N VAL A 154 -0.58 2.04 -18.10
CA VAL A 154 -1.36 2.08 -16.85
C VAL A 154 -1.43 3.52 -16.38
N SER A 155 -2.65 4.04 -16.20
CA SER A 155 -2.87 5.44 -15.85
C SER A 155 -2.23 5.81 -14.50
N PRO A 156 -1.70 7.04 -14.34
CA PRO A 156 -1.16 7.52 -13.07
C PRO A 156 -2.20 7.54 -11.93
N SER A 157 -3.48 7.71 -12.28
CA SER A 157 -4.59 7.63 -11.33
C SER A 157 -4.78 6.21 -10.81
N HIS A 158 -4.78 5.19 -11.69
CA HIS A 158 -4.85 3.79 -11.26
C HIS A 158 -3.68 3.43 -10.34
N THR A 159 -2.45 3.75 -10.73
CA THR A 159 -1.26 3.42 -9.91
C THR A 159 -1.31 4.07 -8.52
N SER A 160 -1.74 5.33 -8.45
CA SER A 160 -1.87 6.08 -7.20
C SER A 160 -3.02 5.57 -6.32
N LEU A 161 -4.21 5.33 -6.88
CA LEU A 161 -5.36 4.80 -6.14
C LEU A 161 -5.04 3.41 -5.57
N ARG A 162 -4.36 2.56 -6.36
CA ARG A 162 -3.90 1.24 -5.90
C ARG A 162 -2.94 1.35 -4.73
N TYR A 163 -1.93 2.21 -4.83
CA TYR A 163 -0.99 2.42 -3.74
C TYR A 163 -1.68 2.94 -2.46
N VAL A 164 -2.55 3.96 -2.57
CA VAL A 164 -3.29 4.51 -1.42
C VAL A 164 -4.14 3.44 -0.74
N ARG A 165 -4.78 2.54 -1.50
CA ARG A 165 -5.54 1.42 -0.92
C ARG A 165 -4.66 0.53 -0.04
N HIS A 166 -3.41 0.26 -0.44
CA HIS A 166 -2.47 -0.50 0.38
C HIS A 166 -1.99 0.29 1.61
N VAL A 167 -1.73 1.60 1.47
CA VAL A 167 -1.40 2.47 2.61
C VAL A 167 -2.54 2.43 3.64
N LEU A 168 -3.79 2.57 3.21
CA LEU A 168 -4.96 2.56 4.08
C LEU A 168 -5.14 1.26 4.86
N ALA A 169 -4.70 0.11 4.32
CA ALA A 169 -4.77 -1.17 5.03
C ALA A 169 -3.85 -1.24 6.26
N VAL A 170 -2.81 -0.41 6.30
CA VAL A 170 -1.85 -0.34 7.41
C VAL A 170 -1.83 1.04 8.09
N ALA A 171 -2.68 1.96 7.64
CA ALA A 171 -2.60 3.36 8.01
C ALA A 171 -2.81 3.58 9.51
N THR A 172 -1.98 4.46 10.05
CA THR A 172 -2.14 5.03 11.39
C THR A 172 -2.30 6.54 11.27
N PRO A 173 -2.91 7.21 12.26
CA PRO A 173 -3.04 8.67 12.29
C PRO A 173 -1.69 9.34 12.62
N THR A 174 -0.68 9.07 11.80
CA THR A 174 0.68 9.59 11.86
C THR A 174 0.97 10.42 10.61
N ALA A 175 1.89 11.36 10.72
CA ALA A 175 2.20 12.30 9.64
C ALA A 175 2.64 11.58 8.36
N ASP A 176 3.52 10.58 8.47
CA ASP A 176 4.04 9.82 7.32
C ASP A 176 2.92 9.11 6.54
N CYS A 177 1.95 8.52 7.24
CA CYS A 177 0.81 7.84 6.61
C CYS A 177 -0.11 8.83 5.91
N LEU A 178 -0.45 9.93 6.59
CA LEU A 178 -1.35 10.95 6.03
C LEU A 178 -0.70 11.68 4.85
N ALA A 179 0.60 11.96 4.91
CA ALA A 179 1.37 12.56 3.82
C ALA A 179 1.36 11.66 2.58
N ALA A 180 1.67 10.37 2.76
CA ALA A 180 1.64 9.40 1.66
C ALA A 180 0.24 9.28 1.02
N VAL A 181 -0.83 9.35 1.81
CA VAL A 181 -2.21 9.40 1.28
C VAL A 181 -2.45 10.71 0.53
N LEU A 182 -2.06 11.85 1.09
CA LEU A 182 -2.28 13.17 0.50
C LEU A 182 -1.58 13.31 -0.86
N ASP A 183 -0.30 12.94 -0.93
CA ASP A 183 0.53 13.07 -2.13
C ASP A 183 -0.06 12.32 -3.34
N HIS A 184 -0.62 11.13 -3.09
CA HIS A 184 -1.23 10.32 -4.15
C HIS A 184 -2.70 10.63 -4.40
N LEU A 185 -3.45 11.04 -3.39
CA LEU A 185 -4.89 11.27 -3.53
C LEU A 185 -5.22 12.64 -4.13
N ALA A 186 -4.44 13.67 -3.82
CA ALA A 186 -4.64 15.02 -4.35
C ALA A 186 -4.70 15.09 -5.88
N PRO A 187 -3.78 14.48 -6.66
CA PRO A 187 -3.90 14.47 -8.11
C PRO A 187 -5.13 13.70 -8.60
N CYS A 188 -5.46 12.55 -7.99
CA CYS A 188 -6.65 11.77 -8.38
C CYS A 188 -7.97 12.54 -8.17
N LEU A 189 -8.08 13.30 -7.08
CA LEU A 189 -9.26 14.14 -6.83
C LEU A 189 -9.39 15.24 -7.89
N ARG A 190 -8.27 15.83 -8.34
CA ARG A 190 -8.27 16.82 -9.43
C ARG A 190 -8.72 16.20 -10.76
N GLU A 191 -8.15 15.05 -11.13
CA GLU A 191 -8.55 14.32 -12.34
C GLU A 191 -10.04 13.92 -12.31
N SER A 192 -10.57 13.60 -11.12
CA SER A 192 -12.00 13.32 -10.93
C SER A 192 -12.86 14.54 -11.21
N MET A 193 -12.47 15.72 -10.73
CA MET A 193 -13.20 16.96 -10.97
C MET A 193 -13.22 17.35 -12.45
N ASP A 194 -12.13 17.05 -13.16
CA ASP A 194 -12.01 17.29 -14.60
C ASP A 194 -12.70 16.21 -15.44
N GLY A 195 -13.28 15.18 -14.83
CA GLY A 195 -13.96 14.08 -15.52
C GLY A 195 -13.01 13.18 -16.32
N ARG A 196 -11.72 13.14 -15.95
CA ARG A 196 -10.66 12.40 -16.65
C ARG A 196 -10.43 10.98 -16.14
N LEU A 197 -11.10 10.61 -15.03
CA LEU A 197 -11.07 9.24 -14.51
C LEU A 197 -11.98 8.30 -15.30
N THR A 198 -11.52 7.07 -15.50
CA THR A 198 -12.36 5.96 -15.93
C THR A 198 -13.41 5.62 -14.87
N SER A 199 -14.49 4.94 -15.28
CA SER A 199 -15.54 4.49 -14.33
C SER A 199 -14.95 3.67 -13.18
N THR A 200 -14.02 2.76 -13.48
CA THR A 200 -13.36 1.92 -12.48
C THR A 200 -12.51 2.72 -11.50
N GLU A 201 -11.81 3.76 -11.96
CA GLU A 201 -11.02 4.63 -11.10
C GLU A 201 -11.92 5.52 -10.24
N ALA A 202 -13.04 6.01 -10.78
CA ALA A 202 -14.03 6.79 -10.04
C ALA A 202 -14.64 5.96 -8.90
N ASP A 203 -14.99 4.70 -9.15
CA ASP A 203 -15.51 3.78 -8.13
C ASP A 203 -14.46 3.49 -7.04
N GLN A 204 -13.20 3.26 -7.45
CA GLN A 204 -12.09 3.09 -6.51
C GLN A 204 -11.87 4.33 -5.65
N LEU A 205 -11.87 5.51 -6.27
CA LEU A 205 -11.70 6.79 -5.60
C LEU A 205 -12.82 7.02 -4.58
N ALA A 206 -14.08 6.69 -4.89
CA ALA A 206 -15.18 6.82 -3.94
C ALA A 206 -14.98 5.99 -2.67
N GLY A 207 -14.54 4.73 -2.82
CA GLY A 207 -14.22 3.86 -1.68
C GLY A 207 -13.02 4.36 -0.87
N ILE A 208 -11.96 4.80 -1.54
CA ILE A 208 -10.76 5.37 -0.90
C ILE A 208 -11.11 6.65 -0.14
N ARG A 209 -11.87 7.54 -0.77
CA ARG A 209 -12.37 8.79 -0.17
C ARG A 209 -13.05 8.53 1.17
N ALA A 210 -14.01 7.61 1.20
CA ALA A 210 -14.73 7.28 2.43
C ALA A 210 -13.78 6.75 3.52
N ALA A 211 -12.83 5.89 3.16
CA ALA A 211 -11.84 5.37 4.11
C ALA A 211 -10.90 6.46 4.66
N VAL A 212 -10.47 7.40 3.81
CA VAL A 212 -9.63 8.54 4.22
C VAL A 212 -10.42 9.50 5.12
N GLU A 213 -11.69 9.76 4.81
CA GLU A 213 -12.57 10.56 5.68
C GLU A 213 -12.70 9.95 7.07
N GLN A 214 -12.82 8.62 7.18
CA GLN A 214 -12.82 7.94 8.48
C GLN A 214 -11.49 8.10 9.21
N LEU A 215 -10.35 7.94 8.53
CA LEU A 215 -9.03 8.12 9.14
C LEU A 215 -8.82 9.57 9.64
N VAL A 216 -9.21 10.56 8.84
CA VAL A 216 -9.21 11.98 9.22
C VAL A 216 -10.12 12.23 10.42
N GLY A 217 -11.31 11.63 10.44
CA GLY A 217 -12.21 11.67 11.59
C GLY A 217 -11.57 11.11 12.86
N VAL A 218 -10.81 10.01 12.77
CA VAL A 218 -10.04 9.45 13.90
C VAL A 218 -8.97 10.45 14.38
N CYS A 219 -8.29 11.14 13.45
CA CYS A 219 -7.32 12.17 13.80
C CYS A 219 -7.96 13.30 14.61
N PHE A 220 -9.09 13.84 14.15
CA PHE A 220 -9.81 14.91 14.87
C PHE A 220 -10.37 14.45 16.21
N GLN A 221 -10.87 13.22 16.31
CA GLN A 221 -11.36 12.66 17.57
C GLN A 221 -10.24 12.46 18.61
N ASN A 222 -8.99 12.36 18.17
CA ASN A 222 -7.83 12.10 19.03
C ASN A 222 -6.82 13.25 19.01
N TYR A 223 -7.18 14.45 18.54
CA TYR A 223 -6.24 15.54 18.23
C TYR A 223 -5.26 15.91 19.36
N LYS A 224 -5.64 15.73 20.63
CA LYS A 224 -4.78 15.97 21.81
C LYS A 224 -3.80 14.84 22.14
N ASN A 225 -4.10 13.63 21.67
CA ASN A 225 -3.37 12.41 21.98
C ASN A 225 -2.67 11.84 20.74
N LEU A 226 -2.71 12.53 19.60
CA LEU A 226 -1.95 12.10 18.43
C LEU A 226 -0.47 12.06 18.80
N SER A 227 0.22 11.02 18.35
CA SER A 227 1.63 10.82 18.67
C SER A 227 2.34 10.14 17.52
N GLU A 228 3.42 10.77 17.06
CA GLU A 228 4.30 10.20 16.04
C GLU A 228 5.22 9.12 16.60
N GLU A 229 5.34 8.98 17.92
CA GLU A 229 6.17 7.94 18.55
C GLU A 229 5.39 6.63 18.73
N GLU A 230 4.07 6.74 18.87
CA GLU A 230 3.23 5.59 19.17
C GLU A 230 2.99 4.73 17.92
N PRO A 231 3.10 3.40 18.02
CA PRO A 231 2.86 2.53 16.88
C PRO A 231 1.44 2.61 16.31
N ARG A 232 0.46 3.10 17.09
CA ARG A 232 -0.93 3.31 16.63
C ARG A 232 -1.24 4.77 16.30
N GLY A 233 -0.26 5.67 16.35
CA GLY A 233 -0.47 7.11 16.15
C GLY A 233 -1.24 7.80 17.28
N ILE A 234 -1.59 7.10 18.37
CA ILE A 234 -2.41 7.62 19.47
C ILE A 234 -1.78 7.22 20.81
N ALA A 235 -1.38 8.21 21.61
CA ALA A 235 -0.87 8.04 22.96
C ALA A 235 -1.96 7.79 23.99
N LYS A 236 -1.60 7.06 25.05
CA LYS A 236 -2.51 6.75 26.15
C LYS A 236 -2.70 7.93 27.10
N GLU A 237 -1.62 8.63 27.49
CA GLU A 237 -1.66 9.51 28.69
C GLU A 237 -0.88 10.84 28.60
N VAL A 238 -0.61 11.40 27.42
CA VAL A 238 0.02 12.74 27.32
C VAL A 238 -0.82 13.65 26.43
N PRO A 239 -1.44 14.73 26.94
CA PRO A 239 -1.79 15.84 26.08
C PRO A 239 -0.49 16.50 25.63
N GLN A 240 -0.14 16.34 24.35
CA GLN A 240 0.99 17.10 23.81
C GLN A 240 0.67 18.60 23.94
N GLN A 241 1.62 19.40 24.45
CA GLN A 241 1.49 20.87 24.44
C GLN A 241 1.53 21.43 23.01
N VAL A 242 2.20 20.71 22.11
CA VAL A 242 2.30 21.05 20.68
C VAL A 242 1.41 20.09 19.89
N PRO A 243 0.58 20.57 18.95
CA PRO A 243 -0.19 19.69 18.08
C PRO A 243 0.72 18.75 17.28
N ALA A 244 0.35 17.47 17.21
CA ALA A 244 1.08 16.50 16.39
C ALA A 244 1.07 16.93 14.90
N PRO A 245 2.18 16.73 14.15
CA PRO A 245 2.26 17.08 12.74
C PRO A 245 1.14 16.45 11.88
N ALA A 246 0.71 15.23 12.22
CA ALA A 246 -0.45 14.56 11.61
C ALA A 246 -1.71 15.44 11.52
N LEU A 247 -1.95 16.32 12.51
CA LEU A 247 -3.15 17.14 12.54
C LEU A 247 -3.23 18.14 11.38
N GLY A 248 -2.09 18.75 11.00
CA GLY A 248 -2.03 19.69 9.88
C GLY A 248 -2.39 19.00 8.56
N ILE A 249 -1.85 17.80 8.35
CA ILE A 249 -2.10 17.01 7.15
C ILE A 249 -3.54 16.51 7.12
N ALA A 250 -4.10 16.11 8.28
CA ALA A 250 -5.50 15.71 8.38
C ALA A 250 -6.46 16.87 8.03
N LEU A 251 -6.14 18.10 8.44
CA LEU A 251 -6.91 19.29 8.03
C LEU A 251 -6.85 19.53 6.52
N GLU A 252 -5.67 19.37 5.92
CA GLU A 252 -5.52 19.51 4.48
C GLU A 252 -6.28 18.41 3.72
N LEU A 253 -6.18 17.16 4.15
CA LEU A 253 -6.98 16.05 3.62
C LEU A 253 -8.48 16.35 3.73
N SER A 254 -8.96 16.77 4.90
CA SER A 254 -10.37 17.16 5.09
C SER A 254 -10.80 18.25 4.10
N ARG A 255 -9.93 19.23 3.85
CA ARG A 255 -10.21 20.33 2.92
C ARG A 255 -10.32 19.84 1.48
N ILE A 256 -9.37 19.03 0.99
CA ILE A 256 -9.39 18.56 -0.40
C ILE A 256 -10.47 17.50 -0.65
N LEU A 257 -10.87 16.77 0.41
CA LEU A 257 -11.99 15.84 0.36
C LEU A 257 -13.34 16.58 0.38
N GLN A 258 -13.42 17.87 0.60
CA GLN A 258 -14.70 18.57 0.61
C GLN A 258 -14.81 19.49 -0.59
N ARG A 259 -15.94 19.42 -1.29
CA ARG A 259 -16.23 20.39 -2.38
C ARG A 259 -16.36 21.81 -1.82
N ASP A 260 -16.92 21.91 -0.61
CA ASP A 260 -16.97 23.13 0.18
C ASP A 260 -16.66 22.81 1.66
N PRO A 261 -15.48 23.19 2.17
CA PRO A 261 -15.10 22.93 3.57
C PRO A 261 -15.84 23.83 4.57
N LEU A 262 -16.45 24.92 4.12
CA LEU A 262 -17.21 25.84 4.96
C LEU A 262 -18.72 25.59 4.93
N ALA A 263 -19.17 24.61 4.13
CA ALA A 263 -20.55 24.18 4.12
C ALA A 263 -20.99 23.76 5.54
N PRO A 264 -22.25 24.03 5.93
CA PRO A 264 -22.74 23.76 7.28
C PRO A 264 -22.59 22.29 7.69
N GLU A 265 -22.75 21.35 6.74
CA GLU A 265 -22.56 19.92 7.02
C GLU A 265 -21.10 19.56 7.30
N SER A 266 -20.16 20.15 6.54
CA SER A 266 -18.71 19.97 6.75
C SER A 266 -18.28 20.47 8.14
N VAL A 267 -18.77 21.65 8.53
CA VAL A 267 -18.50 22.23 9.85
C VAL A 267 -19.12 21.40 10.97
N ARG A 268 -20.36 20.92 10.80
CA ARG A 268 -21.03 20.04 11.78
C ARG A 268 -20.31 18.70 11.95
N ALA A 269 -19.82 18.10 10.86
CA ALA A 269 -19.06 16.85 10.94
C ALA A 269 -17.77 17.05 11.77
N LEU A 270 -17.01 18.11 11.48
CA LEU A 270 -15.82 18.47 12.26
C LEU A 270 -16.18 18.75 13.73
N GLN A 271 -17.24 19.51 13.98
CA GLN A 271 -17.74 19.79 15.34
C GLN A 271 -18.07 18.49 16.09
N THR A 272 -18.69 17.52 15.42
CA THR A 272 -19.04 16.21 16.01
C THR A 272 -17.79 15.42 16.41
N HIS A 273 -16.75 15.43 15.58
CA HIS A 273 -15.48 14.80 15.91
C HIS A 273 -14.79 15.47 17.11
N LEU A 274 -14.75 16.81 17.14
CA LEU A 274 -14.15 17.56 18.24
C LEU A 274 -14.96 17.42 19.55
N GLN A 275 -16.29 17.40 19.47
CA GLN A 275 -17.15 17.11 20.63
C GLN A 275 -16.89 15.71 21.18
N THR A 276 -16.69 14.72 20.30
CA THR A 276 -16.31 13.36 20.69
C THR A 276 -14.96 13.35 21.41
N ALA A 277 -13.96 14.07 20.88
CA ALA A 277 -12.66 14.24 21.52
C ALA A 277 -12.79 14.88 22.92
N ALA A 278 -13.57 15.96 23.02
CA ALA A 278 -13.80 16.67 24.28
C ALA A 278 -14.47 15.76 25.33
N ARG A 279 -15.48 14.97 24.93
CA ARG A 279 -16.13 13.98 25.81
C ARG A 279 -15.17 12.90 26.27
N GLN A 280 -14.28 12.40 25.40
CA GLN A 280 -13.25 11.44 25.79
C GLN A 280 -12.26 12.02 26.80
N CYS A 281 -11.79 13.23 26.56
CA CYS A 281 -10.91 13.94 27.50
C CYS A 281 -11.60 14.14 28.85
N TYR A 282 -12.85 14.63 28.85
CA TYR A 282 -13.63 14.82 30.06
C TYR A 282 -13.78 13.52 30.86
N ARG A 283 -14.15 12.41 30.20
CA ARG A 283 -14.27 11.10 30.88
C ARG A 283 -12.97 10.66 31.53
N ARG A 284 -11.82 10.83 30.86
CA ARG A 284 -10.51 10.48 31.43
C ARG A 284 -10.15 11.34 32.62
N HIS A 285 -10.30 12.66 32.53
CA HIS A 285 -10.06 13.55 33.65
C HIS A 285 -11.01 13.29 34.83
N HIS A 286 -12.29 13.02 34.54
CA HIS A 286 -13.28 12.70 35.56
C HIS A 286 -13.01 11.34 36.23
N SER A 287 -12.57 10.33 35.48
CA SER A 287 -12.16 9.03 36.06
C SER A 287 -10.88 9.13 36.89
N VAL A 288 -9.92 9.96 36.48
CA VAL A 288 -8.71 10.25 37.28
C VAL A 288 -9.10 10.94 38.58
N PHE A 289 -9.97 11.96 38.51
CA PHE A 289 -10.44 12.68 39.69
C PHE A 289 -11.23 11.79 40.67
N LEU A 290 -12.03 10.84 40.18
CA LEU A 290 -12.73 9.87 41.02
C LEU A 290 -11.80 8.75 41.54
N GLY A 291 -10.82 8.32 40.75
CA GLY A 291 -9.81 7.33 41.16
C GLY A 291 -8.93 7.84 42.30
N ASP A 292 -8.53 9.12 42.27
CA ASP A 292 -7.78 9.75 43.36
C ASP A 292 -8.63 9.92 44.63
N ARG A 293 -9.95 10.13 44.51
CA ARG A 293 -10.86 10.17 45.66
C ARG A 293 -11.10 8.82 46.33
N ASN A 294 -10.84 7.72 45.62
CA ASN A 294 -11.09 6.36 46.10
C ASN A 294 -9.80 5.64 46.55
N LYS A 295 -8.66 6.33 46.58
CA LYS A 295 -7.45 5.84 47.25
C LYS A 295 -7.70 5.99 48.76
N PRO A 296 -7.92 4.90 49.52
CA PRO A 296 -8.05 5.04 50.97
C PRO A 296 -6.75 5.64 51.46
N GLY A 297 -6.83 6.76 52.19
CA GLY A 297 -5.70 7.31 52.91
C GLY A 297 -5.13 6.19 53.76
N GLY A 298 -4.00 5.63 53.32
CA GLY A 298 -3.25 4.63 54.07
C GLY A 298 -2.76 5.30 55.34
N GLY A 299 -3.55 5.14 56.40
CA GLY A 299 -3.11 5.40 57.76
C GLY A 299 -1.93 4.50 58.04
N GLY A 300 -0.74 5.08 58.05
CA GLY A 300 0.41 4.52 58.74
C GLY A 300 0.40 5.07 60.16
N GLY A 301 -0.24 4.33 61.07
CA GLY A 301 -0.03 4.50 62.49
C GLY A 301 1.44 4.20 62.82
N GLY A 302 2.12 5.18 63.41
CA GLY A 302 3.37 4.95 64.13
C GLY A 302 3.05 5.00 65.62
N GLY A 303 2.76 3.83 66.19
CA GLY A 303 2.97 3.57 67.61
C GLY A 303 4.35 2.96 67.82
N ASP A 304 4.79 3.00 69.08
CA ASP A 304 5.98 2.38 69.71
C ASP A 304 7.23 3.30 69.67
N ASP A 305 7.94 3.63 70.76
CA ASP A 305 8.09 3.05 72.10
C ASP A 305 8.55 4.12 73.14
N ASP A 306 8.10 3.97 74.40
CA ASP A 306 8.86 4.26 75.64
C ASP A 306 8.45 3.22 76.71
#